data_AF-A0ABD5E6R0-F1
#
_entry.id   AF-A0ABD5E6R0-F1
#
_cell.length_a   1.000
_cell.length_b   1.000
_cell.length_c   1.000
_cell.angle_alpha   90.00
_cell.angle_beta   90.00
_cell.angle_gamma   90.00
#
_symmetry.space_group_name_H-M   'P 1'
#
loop_
_entity.id
_entity.type
_entity.pdbx_description
1 polymer ?
#
loop_
_entity_poly.entity_id
_entity_poly.type
_entity_poly.pdbx_seq_one_letter_code
_entity_poly.pdbx_strand_id
1 'polypeptide(L)'
;MTDTHPSRTGADRSEADDVARLLPPPPEWDLAPERTLHHKERLMRQINDDTVRTAETGVPGRRRVLRPAIVAPVAALALAGALTAGLTLGGQDHGGTTRTLQAGGGAHARQASVLLGRISDAALDGRTLSVRDDQFVYVKSEDRGADETSGKAVMGPPVVREFWATQDPGRVQHIALVREDGETYWTNAFLGDEGGTPVGIDRATYKWLAALPTDPDALLKYLYAKTPEEEGQSRDQAVFERIGGLASGLLPPRTAAALYRAAARIPGVVTAPDAHDGKGRTGIGIAREDKKYAERSEWVFDKDLRFLGSRTYLTQDKPVGRKGTLLASTAVLAMGVADKAGVRPAEVTDVTGDGGAEES
;
A
#
# COMPACT_ATOMS: atom_id res chain seq x y z
N MET A 1 45.42 45.18 -27.50
CA MET A 1 44.14 45.86 -27.74
C MET A 1 43.05 44.83 -27.48
N THR A 2 42.43 44.92 -26.31
CA THR A 2 41.34 44.05 -25.85
C THR A 2 40.02 44.78 -26.14
N ASP A 3 39.21 44.24 -27.04
CA ASP A 3 37.81 44.64 -27.20
C ASP A 3 36.93 43.74 -26.34
N THR A 4 36.30 44.35 -25.34
CA THR A 4 35.30 43.73 -24.46
C THR A 4 33.92 44.19 -24.91
N HIS A 5 33.13 43.29 -25.48
CA HIS A 5 31.69 43.51 -25.68
C HIS A 5 30.95 43.38 -24.33
N PRO A 6 30.06 44.33 -23.96
CA PRO A 6 29.27 44.22 -22.73
C PRO A 6 28.08 43.27 -22.91
N SER A 7 27.91 42.37 -21.94
CA SER A 7 26.86 41.35 -21.88
C SER A 7 25.47 41.97 -21.69
N ARG A 8 24.58 41.71 -22.65
CA ARG A 8 23.16 42.13 -22.72
C ARG A 8 22.22 41.49 -21.68
N THR A 9 22.73 40.93 -20.59
CA THR A 9 21.94 40.17 -19.60
C THR A 9 21.57 40.97 -18.34
N GLY A 10 22.18 42.14 -18.14
CA GLY A 10 21.91 42.98 -16.97
C GLY A 10 20.64 43.83 -17.08
N ALA A 11 20.31 44.30 -18.29
CA ALA A 11 19.23 45.27 -18.53
C ALA A 11 17.83 44.63 -18.48
N ASP A 12 17.63 43.44 -19.04
CA ASP A 12 16.32 42.75 -19.04
C ASP A 12 15.83 42.40 -17.63
N ARG A 13 16.76 42.23 -16.68
CA ARG A 13 16.43 41.87 -15.30
C ARG A 13 16.01 43.09 -14.47
N SER A 14 16.54 44.28 -14.75
CA SER A 14 16.09 45.50 -14.06
C SER A 14 14.71 45.95 -14.55
N GLU A 15 14.41 45.79 -15.85
CA GLU A 15 13.07 46.08 -16.37
C GLU A 15 12.00 45.14 -15.78
N ALA A 16 12.32 43.86 -15.60
CA ALA A 16 11.43 42.91 -14.93
C ALA A 16 11.16 43.29 -13.46
N ASP A 17 12.19 43.75 -12.74
CA ASP A 17 12.08 44.18 -11.35
C ASP A 17 11.29 45.50 -11.20
N ASP A 18 11.40 46.41 -12.17
CA ASP A 18 10.67 47.68 -12.17
C ASP A 18 9.17 47.48 -12.48
N VAL A 19 8.84 46.55 -13.39
CA VAL A 19 7.44 46.16 -13.68
C VAL A 19 6.80 45.44 -12.48
N ALA A 20 7.56 44.60 -11.77
CA ALA A 20 7.06 43.90 -10.58
C ALA A 20 6.63 44.84 -9.45
N ARG A 21 7.22 46.04 -9.35
CA ARG A 21 6.88 47.05 -8.33
C ARG A 21 5.62 47.85 -8.65
N LEU A 22 5.14 47.82 -9.90
CA LEU A 22 3.93 48.50 -10.33
C LEU A 22 2.68 47.59 -10.23
N LEU A 23 2.87 46.30 -9.98
CA LEU A 23 1.78 45.36 -9.75
C LEU A 23 1.30 45.48 -8.30
N PRO A 24 -0.01 45.51 -8.04
CA PRO A 24 -0.52 45.41 -6.68
C PRO A 24 0.02 44.11 -6.05
N PRO A 25 0.35 44.11 -4.74
CA PRO A 25 0.81 42.91 -4.07
C PRO A 25 -0.20 41.79 -4.36
N PRO A 26 0.25 40.61 -4.81
CA PRO A 26 -0.67 39.51 -5.07
C PRO A 26 -1.46 39.26 -3.78
N PRO A 27 -2.76 38.97 -3.87
CA PRO A 27 -3.53 38.62 -2.69
C PRO A 27 -2.77 37.51 -1.97
N GLU A 28 -2.37 37.76 -0.72
CA GLU A 28 -1.71 36.76 0.11
C GLU A 28 -2.69 35.59 0.25
N TRP A 29 -2.40 34.52 -0.49
CA TRP A 29 -3.02 33.24 -0.23
C TRP A 29 -2.44 32.75 1.09
N ASP A 30 -3.16 33.03 2.17
CA ASP A 30 -2.86 32.52 3.50
C ASP A 30 -3.12 31.01 3.52
N LEU A 31 -2.14 30.27 2.99
CA LEU A 31 -2.11 28.82 3.01
C LEU A 31 -1.28 28.40 4.22
N ALA A 32 -1.87 27.55 5.06
CA ALA A 32 -1.21 26.96 6.22
C ALA A 32 0.20 26.46 5.84
N PRO A 33 1.25 26.70 6.66
CA PRO A 33 2.66 26.46 6.33
C PRO A 33 2.97 25.05 5.80
N GLU A 34 2.17 24.07 6.18
CA GLU A 34 2.28 22.65 5.81
C GLU A 34 1.93 22.40 4.33
N ARG A 35 0.98 23.16 3.76
CA ARG A 35 0.63 23.06 2.32
C ARG A 35 1.69 23.67 1.42
N THR A 36 2.37 24.70 1.92
CA THR A 36 3.51 25.35 1.25
C THR A 36 4.71 24.40 1.12
N LEU A 37 4.92 23.52 2.11
CA LEU A 37 5.97 22.50 2.06
C LEU A 37 5.68 21.43 1.00
N HIS A 38 4.46 20.90 0.96
CA HIS A 38 4.06 19.87 0.01
C HIS A 38 4.10 20.36 -1.46
N HIS A 39 3.68 21.60 -1.70
CA HIS A 39 3.77 22.21 -3.03
C HIS A 39 5.22 22.51 -3.43
N LYS A 40 6.06 22.95 -2.47
CA LYS A 40 7.49 23.13 -2.68
C LYS A 40 8.19 21.79 -2.99
N GLU A 41 7.86 20.70 -2.32
CA GLU A 41 8.44 19.37 -2.57
C GLU A 41 8.08 18.81 -3.95
N ARG A 42 6.87 19.08 -4.45
CA ARG A 42 6.48 18.71 -5.83
C ARG A 42 7.16 19.60 -6.88
N LEU A 43 7.25 20.91 -6.63
CA LEU A 43 7.93 21.85 -7.52
C LEU A 43 9.43 21.55 -7.62
N MET A 44 10.08 21.17 -6.52
CA MET A 44 11.51 20.83 -6.48
C MET A 44 11.83 19.50 -7.16
N ARG A 45 10.90 18.53 -7.13
CA ARG A 45 11.00 17.31 -7.94
C ARG A 45 10.96 17.63 -9.44
N GLN A 46 10.08 18.55 -9.84
CA GLN A 46 9.91 18.93 -11.24
C GLN A 46 11.09 19.74 -11.80
N ILE A 47 11.74 20.59 -10.99
CA ILE A 47 12.94 21.36 -11.39
C ILE A 47 14.16 20.45 -11.58
N ASN A 48 14.35 19.45 -10.71
CA ASN A 48 15.45 18.50 -10.87
C ASN A 48 15.31 17.67 -12.15
N ASP A 49 14.08 17.26 -12.49
CA ASP A 49 13.81 16.50 -13.72
C ASP A 49 14.10 17.33 -14.99
N ASP A 50 13.79 18.63 -14.98
CA ASP A 50 14.09 19.54 -16.10
C ASP A 50 15.59 19.87 -16.22
N THR A 51 16.32 19.92 -15.10
CA THR A 51 17.76 20.21 -15.07
C THR A 51 18.61 19.03 -15.55
N VAL A 52 18.18 17.79 -15.23
CA VAL A 52 18.82 16.56 -15.74
C VAL A 52 18.53 16.40 -17.24
N ARG A 53 17.31 16.71 -17.70
CA ARG A 53 16.96 16.64 -19.14
C ARG A 53 17.64 17.70 -20.00
N THR A 54 18.00 18.87 -19.44
CA THR A 54 18.78 19.89 -20.17
C THR A 54 20.29 19.64 -20.16
N ALA A 55 20.80 18.82 -19.23
CA ALA A 55 22.22 18.46 -19.18
C ALA A 55 22.60 17.31 -20.15
N GLU A 56 21.65 16.49 -20.59
CA GLU A 56 21.94 15.30 -21.43
C GLU A 56 21.74 15.48 -22.94
N THR A 57 21.22 16.61 -23.42
CA THR A 57 21.07 16.84 -24.87
C THR A 57 21.79 18.09 -25.35
N GLY A 58 23.10 17.94 -25.57
CA GLY A 58 23.85 18.86 -26.42
C GLY A 58 23.62 18.56 -27.91
N VAL A 59 23.32 19.63 -28.67
CA VAL A 59 23.42 19.82 -30.14
C VAL A 59 22.10 19.81 -30.96
N PRO A 60 21.87 20.78 -31.89
CA PRO A 60 20.55 21.23 -32.30
C PRO A 60 20.06 20.65 -33.64
N GLY A 61 18.76 20.38 -33.74
CA GLY A 61 18.10 19.91 -34.97
C GLY A 61 16.69 20.48 -35.13
N ARG A 62 16.46 21.16 -36.25
CA ARG A 62 15.21 21.83 -36.63
C ARG A 62 14.03 20.87 -36.83
N ARG A 63 12.85 21.36 -36.39
CA ARG A 63 11.48 21.24 -36.95
C ARG A 63 10.51 20.14 -36.46
N ARG A 64 9.36 20.70 -36.05
CA ARG A 64 7.93 20.31 -36.23
C ARG A 64 7.30 19.39 -35.18
N VAL A 65 6.54 20.07 -34.32
CA VAL A 65 5.32 19.66 -33.62
C VAL A 65 4.57 18.50 -34.28
N LEU A 66 4.31 17.47 -33.48
CA LEU A 66 3.02 16.79 -33.35
C LEU A 66 2.92 16.30 -31.90
N ARG A 67 1.87 16.75 -31.19
CA ARG A 67 1.53 16.30 -29.84
C ARG A 67 1.21 14.80 -29.88
N PRO A 68 1.58 14.06 -28.82
CA PRO A 68 0.56 13.30 -28.12
C PRO A 68 0.61 13.57 -26.61
N ALA A 69 -0.56 13.46 -26.00
CA ALA A 69 -0.79 13.58 -24.58
C ALA A 69 0.03 12.53 -23.81
N ILE A 70 0.82 12.99 -22.84
CA ILE A 70 1.54 12.11 -21.92
C ILE A 70 0.75 12.10 -20.61
N VAL A 71 0.15 10.95 -20.36
CA VAL A 71 -0.40 10.53 -19.08
C VAL A 71 0.76 10.44 -18.09
N ALA A 72 0.66 11.16 -16.98
CA ALA A 72 1.67 11.16 -15.93
C ALA A 72 1.48 9.95 -14.99
N PRO A 73 2.57 9.32 -14.51
CA PRO A 73 2.50 8.16 -13.65
C PRO A 73 2.12 8.56 -12.22
N VAL A 74 1.13 7.87 -11.65
CA VAL A 74 0.63 8.07 -10.29
C VAL A 74 1.48 7.22 -9.33
N ALA A 75 2.44 7.86 -8.67
CA ALA A 75 3.14 7.30 -7.52
C ALA A 75 2.33 7.61 -6.24
N ALA A 76 1.74 6.59 -5.64
CA ALA A 76 1.02 6.70 -4.38
C ALA A 76 1.94 6.41 -3.19
N LEU A 77 2.15 7.40 -2.32
CA LEU A 77 2.65 7.23 -0.95
C LEU A 77 1.99 8.29 -0.04
N ALA A 78 1.18 7.78 0.90
CA ALA A 78 0.95 8.13 2.30
C ALA A 78 0.80 9.61 2.77
N LEU A 79 -0.30 9.81 3.54
CA LEU A 79 -0.50 10.64 4.78
C LEU A 79 -1.53 11.79 4.77
N ALA A 80 -2.63 11.55 5.49
CA ALA A 80 -3.16 12.21 6.71
C ALA A 80 -3.55 13.72 6.79
N GLY A 81 -4.67 13.92 7.53
CA GLY A 81 -5.01 15.09 8.37
C GLY A 81 -6.05 16.07 7.78
N ALA A 82 -7.01 16.67 8.49
CA ALA A 82 -7.59 16.58 9.84
C ALA A 82 -8.83 17.51 9.81
N LEU A 83 -9.95 17.23 10.49
CA LEU A 83 -10.93 18.27 10.87
C LEU A 83 -11.73 17.90 12.14
N THR A 84 -11.86 18.91 12.98
CA THR A 84 -12.51 18.98 14.31
C THR A 84 -13.96 19.45 14.22
N ALA A 85 -14.80 18.93 15.15
CA ALA A 85 -16.07 19.44 15.72
C ALA A 85 -16.93 18.20 16.09
N GLY A 86 -17.55 18.00 17.25
CA GLY A 86 -18.21 18.91 18.19
C GLY A 86 -19.71 18.59 18.18
N LEU A 87 -20.26 18.01 19.27
CA LEU A 87 -21.63 18.20 19.85
C LEU A 87 -22.26 16.95 20.52
N THR A 88 -22.46 17.09 21.83
CA THR A 88 -23.61 16.82 22.72
C THR A 88 -24.61 15.64 22.51
N LEU A 89 -24.69 14.83 23.59
CA LEU A 89 -25.86 14.27 24.32
C LEU A 89 -27.21 14.08 23.60
N GLY A 90 -27.71 12.83 23.69
CA GLY A 90 -29.13 12.51 23.57
C GLY A 90 -29.38 11.01 23.77
N GLY A 91 -29.74 10.60 24.99
CA GLY A 91 -30.14 9.22 25.28
C GLY A 91 -31.61 8.97 24.91
N GLN A 92 -31.90 7.81 24.32
CA GLN A 92 -33.15 7.07 24.55
C GLN A 92 -33.09 5.62 24.07
N ASP A 93 -33.66 4.75 24.91
CA ASP A 93 -33.56 3.29 24.95
C ASP A 93 -33.94 2.55 23.66
N HIS A 94 -33.09 1.61 23.23
CA HIS A 94 -33.40 0.55 22.25
C HIS A 94 -32.81 -0.80 22.69
N GLY A 95 -33.38 -1.40 23.74
CA GLY A 95 -32.87 -2.65 24.34
C GLY A 95 -33.14 -3.95 23.53
N GLY A 96 -34.02 -3.91 22.52
CA GLY A 96 -34.38 -5.10 21.72
C GLY A 96 -33.46 -5.36 20.53
N THR A 97 -33.21 -4.33 19.71
CA THR A 97 -32.39 -4.44 18.49
C THR A 97 -30.92 -4.66 18.80
N THR A 98 -30.43 -4.03 19.88
CA THR A 98 -29.03 -4.10 20.32
C THR A 98 -28.64 -5.51 20.78
N ARG A 99 -29.57 -6.25 21.41
CA ARG A 99 -29.30 -7.61 21.92
C ARG A 99 -29.18 -8.64 20.80
N THR A 100 -30.02 -8.55 19.76
CA THR A 100 -29.98 -9.45 18.59
C THR A 100 -28.75 -9.16 17.72
N LEU A 101 -28.41 -7.88 17.52
CA LEU A 101 -27.19 -7.47 16.80
C LEU A 101 -25.91 -7.87 17.55
N GLN A 102 -25.88 -7.75 18.89
CA GLN A 102 -24.76 -8.25 19.70
C GLN A 102 -24.64 -9.77 19.68
N ALA A 103 -25.75 -10.50 19.73
CA ALA A 103 -25.75 -11.96 19.65
C ALA A 103 -25.26 -12.46 18.28
N GLY A 104 -25.72 -11.82 17.19
CA GLY A 104 -25.26 -12.11 15.83
C GLY A 104 -23.78 -11.77 15.63
N GLY A 105 -23.34 -10.58 16.07
CA GLY A 105 -21.94 -10.18 16.02
C GLY A 105 -21.02 -11.12 16.81
N GLY A 106 -21.45 -11.56 18.00
CA GLY A 106 -20.71 -12.55 18.80
C GLY A 106 -20.65 -13.93 18.15
N ALA A 107 -21.69 -14.34 17.42
CA ALA A 107 -21.67 -15.59 16.64
C ALA A 107 -20.68 -15.51 15.46
N HIS A 108 -20.71 -14.42 14.69
CA HIS A 108 -19.78 -14.20 13.58
C HIS A 108 -18.33 -14.10 14.03
N ALA A 109 -18.05 -13.46 15.17
CA ALA A 109 -16.71 -13.41 15.75
C ALA A 109 -16.20 -14.81 16.13
N ARG A 110 -17.04 -15.64 16.79
CA ARG A 110 -16.68 -17.04 17.09
C ARG A 110 -16.43 -17.87 15.84
N GLN A 111 -17.27 -17.71 14.81
CA GLN A 111 -17.09 -18.38 13.53
C GLN A 111 -15.77 -17.96 12.86
N ALA A 112 -15.42 -16.67 12.92
CA ALA A 112 -14.18 -16.15 12.38
C ALA A 112 -12.96 -16.73 13.11
N SER A 113 -13.00 -16.83 14.44
CA SER A 113 -11.93 -17.47 15.21
C SER A 113 -11.76 -18.96 14.85
N VAL A 114 -12.86 -19.69 14.65
CA VAL A 114 -12.80 -21.11 14.21
C VAL A 114 -12.23 -21.21 12.80
N LEU A 115 -12.66 -20.36 11.88
CA LEU A 115 -12.18 -20.34 10.50
C LEU A 115 -10.69 -19.98 10.44
N LEU A 116 -10.24 -18.96 11.16
CA LEU A 116 -8.83 -18.59 11.27
C LEU A 116 -7.98 -19.69 11.91
N GLY A 117 -8.55 -20.49 12.83
CA GLY A 117 -7.92 -21.71 13.32
C GLY A 117 -7.67 -22.73 12.21
N ARG A 118 -8.68 -22.99 11.36
CA ARG A 118 -8.54 -23.90 10.21
C ARG A 118 -7.55 -23.37 9.17
N ILE A 119 -7.58 -22.07 8.87
CA ILE A 119 -6.62 -21.43 7.96
C ILE A 119 -5.20 -21.55 8.54
N SER A 120 -5.05 -21.36 9.85
CA SER A 120 -3.77 -21.54 10.54
C SER A 120 -3.23 -22.96 10.40
N ASP A 121 -4.08 -23.96 10.60
CA ASP A 121 -3.68 -25.37 10.49
C ASP A 121 -3.31 -25.73 9.04
N ALA A 122 -4.10 -25.29 8.06
CA ALA A 122 -3.75 -25.45 6.63
C ALA A 122 -2.43 -24.75 6.26
N ALA A 123 -2.15 -23.58 6.85
CA ALA A 123 -0.89 -22.87 6.64
C ALA A 123 0.32 -23.62 7.23
N LEU A 124 0.15 -24.41 8.30
CA LEU A 124 1.22 -25.25 8.86
C LEU A 124 1.63 -26.39 7.94
N ASP A 125 0.70 -26.90 7.14
CA ASP A 125 0.95 -27.98 6.19
C ASP A 125 1.72 -27.51 4.93
N GLY A 126 1.93 -26.19 4.80
CA GLY A 126 2.70 -25.60 3.72
C GLY A 126 4.18 -26.03 3.71
N ARG A 127 4.75 -26.07 2.50
CA ARG A 127 6.18 -26.37 2.31
C ARG A 127 7.04 -25.26 2.92
N THR A 128 7.95 -25.61 3.82
CA THR A 128 9.00 -24.68 4.27
C THR A 128 10.03 -24.50 3.16
N LEU A 129 10.33 -23.25 2.81
CA LEU A 129 11.33 -22.91 1.80
C LEU A 129 12.61 -22.46 2.49
N SER A 130 13.74 -22.67 1.82
CA SER A 130 15.02 -22.06 2.20
C SER A 130 15.26 -20.87 1.28
N VAL A 131 15.23 -19.66 1.85
CA VAL A 131 15.49 -18.42 1.14
C VAL A 131 16.82 -17.85 1.63
N ARG A 132 17.78 -17.66 0.72
CA ARG A 132 19.10 -17.13 1.05
C ARG A 132 19.09 -15.59 1.10
N ASP A 133 20.05 -15.05 1.82
CA ASP A 133 20.23 -13.60 2.02
C ASP A 133 20.55 -12.85 0.69
N ASP A 134 21.06 -13.56 -0.33
CA ASP A 134 21.37 -13.02 -1.67
C ASP A 134 20.24 -13.17 -2.70
N GLN A 135 19.09 -13.72 -2.29
CA GLN A 135 17.94 -13.96 -3.16
C GLN A 135 16.86 -12.89 -3.01
N PHE A 136 15.81 -13.04 -3.81
CA PHE A 136 14.63 -12.19 -3.81
C PHE A 136 13.38 -13.03 -3.60
N VAL A 137 12.47 -12.55 -2.75
CA VAL A 137 11.10 -13.06 -2.72
C VAL A 137 10.34 -12.42 -3.87
N TYR A 138 9.81 -13.26 -4.75
CA TYR A 138 9.00 -12.85 -5.89
C TYR A 138 7.52 -12.95 -5.55
N VAL A 139 6.77 -11.89 -5.85
CA VAL A 139 5.31 -11.89 -5.81
C VAL A 139 4.79 -11.28 -7.10
N LYS A 140 3.79 -11.92 -7.71
CA LYS A 140 3.01 -11.36 -8.79
C LYS A 140 1.59 -11.13 -8.30
N SER A 141 1.09 -9.91 -8.45
CA SER A 141 -0.26 -9.51 -8.07
C SER A 141 -0.97 -8.76 -9.19
N GLU A 142 -2.29 -8.73 -9.11
CA GLU A 142 -3.13 -7.75 -9.79
C GLU A 142 -3.71 -6.83 -8.71
N ASP A 143 -3.31 -5.56 -8.75
CA ASP A 143 -3.64 -4.56 -7.75
C ASP A 143 -4.51 -3.46 -8.36
N ARG A 144 -5.34 -2.85 -7.53
CA ARG A 144 -6.20 -1.74 -7.93
C ARG A 144 -6.44 -0.85 -6.72
N GLY A 145 -5.99 0.40 -6.78
CA GLY A 145 -6.15 1.40 -5.72
C GLY A 145 -6.83 2.68 -6.19
N ALA A 146 -7.67 3.28 -5.36
CA ALA A 146 -8.39 4.51 -5.67
C ALA A 146 -7.46 5.72 -5.53
N ASP A 147 -7.52 6.61 -6.52
CA ASP A 147 -6.94 7.94 -6.41
C ASP A 147 -7.96 8.85 -5.73
N GLU A 148 -7.60 9.36 -4.55
CA GLU A 148 -8.43 10.25 -3.74
C GLU A 148 -8.00 11.72 -3.82
N THR A 149 -6.95 12.05 -4.60
CA THR A 149 -6.38 13.40 -4.68
C THR A 149 -7.35 14.44 -5.21
N SER A 150 -8.37 14.00 -5.96
CA SER A 150 -9.47 14.84 -6.43
C SER A 150 -10.52 15.18 -5.35
N GLY A 151 -10.39 14.63 -4.14
CA GLY A 151 -11.41 14.64 -3.10
C GLY A 151 -12.53 13.60 -3.30
N LYS A 152 -12.41 12.77 -4.34
CA LYS A 152 -13.25 11.60 -4.63
C LYS A 152 -12.36 10.40 -4.88
N ALA A 153 -12.77 9.23 -4.40
CA ALA A 153 -12.18 7.95 -4.70
C ALA A 153 -12.48 7.57 -6.15
N VAL A 154 -11.49 7.77 -7.03
CA VAL A 154 -11.57 7.43 -8.44
C VAL A 154 -10.77 6.16 -8.69
N MET A 155 -11.45 5.11 -9.11
CA MET A 155 -10.81 3.82 -9.33
C MET A 155 -10.13 3.75 -10.70
N GLY A 156 -8.80 3.65 -10.71
CA GLY A 156 -8.00 3.35 -11.90
C GLY A 156 -8.26 1.95 -12.46
N PRO A 157 -7.68 1.61 -13.63
CA PRO A 157 -7.65 0.24 -14.12
C PRO A 157 -6.85 -0.68 -13.18
N PRO A 158 -7.10 -2.00 -13.18
CA PRO A 158 -6.23 -2.94 -12.48
C PRO A 158 -4.83 -2.94 -13.12
N VAL A 159 -3.81 -3.06 -12.28
CA VAL A 159 -2.40 -3.06 -12.64
C VAL A 159 -1.79 -4.40 -12.24
N VAL A 160 -1.16 -5.08 -13.20
CA VAL A 160 -0.38 -6.29 -12.89
C VAL A 160 1.01 -5.88 -12.45
N ARG A 161 1.38 -6.27 -11.24
CA ARG A 161 2.66 -5.96 -10.62
C ARG A 161 3.46 -7.24 -10.40
N GLU A 162 4.72 -7.20 -10.77
CA GLU A 162 5.74 -8.16 -10.34
C GLU A 162 6.69 -7.46 -9.37
N PHE A 163 6.97 -8.10 -8.24
CA PHE A 163 7.74 -7.53 -7.14
C PHE A 163 8.85 -8.50 -6.72
N TRP A 164 10.09 -8.02 -6.64
CA TRP A 164 11.26 -8.79 -6.18
C TRP A 164 11.84 -8.14 -4.92
N ALA A 165 11.40 -8.61 -3.74
CA ALA A 165 11.84 -8.09 -2.45
C ALA A 165 13.22 -8.65 -2.05
N THR A 166 14.19 -7.77 -1.79
CA THR A 166 15.53 -8.20 -1.37
C THR A 166 15.50 -8.91 -0.02
N GLN A 167 16.30 -9.97 0.11
CA GLN A 167 16.46 -10.73 1.34
C GLN A 167 17.73 -10.35 2.11
N ASP A 168 18.43 -9.30 1.66
CA ASP A 168 19.62 -8.77 2.30
C ASP A 168 19.33 -8.42 3.78
N PRO A 169 20.09 -8.99 4.74
CA PRO A 169 19.90 -8.76 6.16
C PRO A 169 20.41 -7.38 6.62
N GLY A 170 21.24 -6.72 5.81
CA GLY A 170 21.79 -5.39 6.05
C GLY A 170 20.78 -4.28 5.77
N ARG A 171 21.18 -3.03 6.00
CA ARG A 171 20.40 -1.85 5.58
C ARG A 171 20.56 -1.64 4.08
N VAL A 172 19.44 -1.42 3.39
CA VAL A 172 19.44 -1.30 1.92
C VAL A 172 18.69 -0.05 1.46
N GLN A 173 19.23 0.61 0.44
CA GLN A 173 18.57 1.75 -0.21
C GLN A 173 17.53 1.31 -1.25
N HIS A 174 17.67 0.09 -1.79
CA HIS A 174 16.74 -0.47 -2.76
C HIS A 174 16.08 -1.71 -2.14
N ILE A 175 14.80 -1.60 -1.78
CA ILE A 175 14.11 -2.63 -1.01
C ILE A 175 13.48 -3.70 -1.91
N ALA A 176 13.13 -3.32 -3.14
CA ALA A 176 12.59 -4.23 -4.13
C ALA A 176 12.71 -3.69 -5.54
N LEU A 177 12.84 -4.58 -6.52
CA LEU A 177 12.58 -4.22 -7.92
C LEU A 177 11.10 -4.44 -8.21
N VAL A 178 10.48 -3.50 -8.92
CA VAL A 178 9.08 -3.56 -9.33
C VAL A 178 9.01 -3.54 -10.85
N ARG A 179 8.10 -4.33 -11.41
CA ARG A 179 7.69 -4.24 -12.81
C ARG A 179 6.17 -4.15 -12.89
N GLU A 180 5.67 -3.10 -13.49
CA GLU A 180 4.25 -2.85 -13.74
C GLU A 180 4.10 -1.92 -14.94
N ASP A 181 3.00 -2.04 -15.69
CA ASP A 181 2.68 -1.20 -16.86
C ASP A 181 3.81 -1.05 -17.90
N GLY A 182 4.66 -2.07 -18.02
CA GLY A 182 5.81 -2.07 -18.93
C GLY A 182 7.04 -1.32 -18.43
N GLU A 183 6.95 -0.67 -17.26
CA GLU A 183 8.07 -0.02 -16.58
C GLU A 183 8.74 -0.98 -15.59
N THR A 184 10.02 -0.77 -15.34
CA THR A 184 10.78 -1.51 -14.33
C THR A 184 11.63 -0.53 -13.55
N TYR A 185 11.41 -0.45 -12.25
CA TYR A 185 12.04 0.53 -11.39
C TYR A 185 12.31 -0.05 -10.00
N TRP A 186 13.28 0.52 -9.28
CA TRP A 186 13.52 0.15 -7.90
C TRP A 186 12.61 0.93 -6.96
N THR A 187 12.02 0.25 -5.98
CA THR A 187 11.47 0.90 -4.81
C THR A 187 12.62 1.23 -3.86
N ASN A 188 12.76 2.52 -3.57
CA ASN A 188 13.80 3.02 -2.69
C ASN A 188 13.37 2.93 -1.22
N ALA A 189 14.34 3.05 -0.33
CA ALA A 189 14.12 3.32 1.08
C ALA A 189 13.21 4.54 1.28
N PHE A 190 12.54 4.60 2.44
CA PHE A 190 11.65 5.70 2.77
C PHE A 190 12.32 7.06 2.58
N LEU A 191 11.55 8.06 2.13
CA LEU A 191 12.04 9.42 1.91
C LEU A 191 12.81 9.93 3.14
N GLY A 192 14.05 10.39 2.92
CA GLY A 192 14.95 10.88 3.98
C GLY A 192 15.83 9.80 4.65
N ASP A 193 15.69 8.52 4.28
CA ASP A 193 16.55 7.43 4.78
C ASP A 193 17.82 7.29 3.92
N GLU A 194 18.81 8.16 4.17
CA GLU A 194 20.10 8.10 3.48
C GLU A 194 20.93 6.85 3.86
N GLY A 195 20.65 6.27 5.04
CA GLY A 195 21.36 5.12 5.59
C GLY A 195 20.80 3.75 5.18
N GLY A 196 19.69 3.73 4.46
CA GLY A 196 19.02 2.52 4.02
C GLY A 196 18.14 1.87 5.09
N THR A 197 17.08 1.22 4.60
CA THR A 197 16.01 0.67 5.43
C THR A 197 16.45 -0.65 6.07
N PRO A 198 16.39 -0.79 7.40
CA PRO A 198 16.75 -2.03 8.09
C PRO A 198 15.67 -3.10 7.89
N VAL A 199 15.99 -4.34 8.23
CA VAL A 199 15.01 -5.43 8.22
C VAL A 199 13.96 -5.15 9.29
N GLY A 200 12.68 -5.34 8.97
CA GLY A 200 11.60 -5.09 9.91
C GLY A 200 10.21 -5.21 9.29
N ILE A 201 9.21 -4.69 10.00
CA ILE A 201 7.80 -4.81 9.60
C ILE A 201 7.48 -4.16 8.25
N ASP A 202 8.24 -3.12 7.89
CA ASP A 202 8.11 -2.39 6.62
C ASP A 202 9.10 -2.87 5.54
N ARG A 203 10.00 -3.79 5.89
CA ARG A 203 10.89 -4.50 4.95
C ARG A 203 11.13 -5.91 5.47
N ALA A 204 10.10 -6.74 5.36
CA ALA A 204 10.13 -8.09 5.86
C ALA A 204 11.01 -8.98 4.97
N THR A 205 11.97 -9.66 5.57
CA THR A 205 12.69 -10.78 4.93
C THR A 205 12.13 -12.10 5.43
N TYR A 206 12.29 -13.17 4.66
CA TYR A 206 11.83 -14.52 5.02
C TYR A 206 12.43 -14.98 6.35
N LYS A 207 13.72 -14.67 6.58
CA LYS A 207 14.43 -14.97 7.83
C LYS A 207 13.90 -14.17 9.01
N TRP A 208 13.55 -12.89 8.82
CA TRP A 208 12.92 -12.09 9.87
C TRP A 208 11.52 -12.58 10.20
N LEU A 209 10.72 -12.92 9.18
CA LEU A 209 9.40 -13.54 9.36
C LEU A 209 9.50 -14.85 10.16
N ALA A 210 10.51 -15.67 9.87
CA ALA A 210 10.75 -16.93 10.59
C ALA A 210 11.19 -16.73 12.04
N ALA A 211 11.74 -15.56 12.37
CA ALA A 211 12.18 -15.20 13.72
C ALA A 211 11.09 -14.53 14.56
N LEU A 212 9.92 -14.23 13.99
CA LEU A 212 8.80 -13.67 14.75
C LEU A 212 8.30 -14.64 15.82
N PRO A 213 7.74 -14.13 16.94
CA PRO A 213 7.07 -14.98 17.92
C PRO A 213 5.99 -15.83 17.26
N THR A 214 5.91 -17.10 17.63
CA THR A 214 4.86 -18.02 17.14
C THR A 214 3.73 -18.21 18.14
N ASP A 215 3.92 -17.77 19.39
CA ASP A 215 2.82 -17.61 20.34
C ASP A 215 1.90 -16.46 19.88
N PRO A 216 0.59 -16.70 19.70
CA PRO A 216 -0.32 -15.70 19.13
C PRO A 216 -0.43 -14.41 19.95
N ASP A 217 -0.35 -14.48 21.29
CA ASP A 217 -0.43 -13.28 22.13
C ASP A 217 0.85 -12.46 22.05
N ALA A 218 2.00 -13.12 22.13
CA ALA A 218 3.30 -12.48 21.98
C ALA A 218 3.45 -11.84 20.60
N LEU A 219 3.02 -12.54 19.54
CA LEU A 219 3.04 -12.02 18.17
C LEU A 219 2.10 -10.84 18.02
N LEU A 220 0.86 -10.96 18.51
CA LEU A 220 -0.10 -9.87 18.41
C LEU A 220 0.38 -8.63 19.16
N LYS A 221 0.93 -8.80 20.37
CA LYS A 221 1.57 -7.72 21.13
C LYS A 221 2.73 -7.08 20.35
N TYR A 222 3.54 -7.87 19.67
CA TYR A 222 4.62 -7.37 18.82
C TYR A 222 4.07 -6.51 17.66
N LEU A 223 3.05 -7.00 16.96
CA LEU A 223 2.42 -6.28 15.85
C LEU A 223 1.77 -4.97 16.33
N TYR A 224 1.05 -5.00 17.46
CA TYR A 224 0.53 -3.79 18.11
C TYR A 224 1.60 -2.82 18.59
N ALA A 225 2.87 -3.22 18.69
CA ALA A 225 3.95 -2.30 19.04
C ALA A 225 4.68 -1.74 17.80
N LYS A 226 4.61 -2.44 16.66
CA LYS A 226 5.45 -2.16 15.48
C LYS A 226 4.69 -1.64 14.28
N THR A 227 3.40 -1.92 14.16
CA THR A 227 2.59 -1.41 13.06
C THR A 227 2.36 0.09 13.25
N PRO A 228 2.62 0.99 12.30
CA PRO A 228 2.09 2.36 12.40
C PRO A 228 0.58 2.37 12.19
N GLU A 229 -0.14 3.34 12.76
CA GLU A 229 -1.54 3.59 12.44
C GLU A 229 -1.69 4.99 11.84
N GLU A 230 -2.66 5.16 10.96
CA GLU A 230 -2.98 6.49 10.42
C GLU A 230 -3.79 7.32 11.42
N GLU A 231 -3.75 8.65 11.29
CA GLU A 231 -4.48 9.55 12.19
C GLU A 231 -5.98 9.33 12.09
N GLY A 232 -6.52 8.65 13.09
CA GLY A 232 -7.93 8.37 13.19
C GLY A 232 -8.29 6.91 12.89
N GLN A 233 -7.33 6.11 12.42
CA GLN A 233 -7.51 4.68 12.25
C GLN A 233 -7.67 3.98 13.60
N SER A 234 -8.45 2.92 13.63
CA SER A 234 -8.43 1.98 14.74
C SER A 234 -7.11 1.20 14.73
N ARG A 235 -6.44 1.14 15.89
CA ARG A 235 -5.23 0.33 16.08
C ARG A 235 -5.37 -1.11 15.59
N ASP A 236 -6.51 -1.71 15.91
CA ASP A 236 -6.87 -3.06 15.52
C ASP A 236 -7.04 -3.19 14.00
N GLN A 237 -7.51 -2.13 13.31
CA GLN A 237 -7.60 -2.10 11.85
C GLN A 237 -6.20 -2.11 11.25
N ALA A 238 -5.32 -1.24 11.73
CA ALA A 238 -3.94 -1.15 11.24
C ALA A 238 -3.21 -2.49 11.37
N VAL A 239 -3.37 -3.16 12.52
CA VAL A 239 -2.77 -4.49 12.74
C VAL A 239 -3.42 -5.57 11.87
N PHE A 240 -4.74 -5.53 11.69
CA PHE A 240 -5.42 -6.43 10.75
C PHE A 240 -4.84 -6.25 9.34
N GLU A 241 -4.87 -5.05 8.79
CA GLU A 241 -4.32 -4.76 7.45
C GLU A 241 -2.85 -5.13 7.32
N ARG A 242 -2.03 -4.92 8.36
CA ARG A 242 -0.64 -5.37 8.37
C ARG A 242 -0.51 -6.89 8.23
N ILE A 243 -1.33 -7.66 8.95
CA ILE A 243 -1.33 -9.13 8.81
C ILE A 243 -1.73 -9.53 7.39
N GLY A 244 -2.77 -8.90 6.82
CA GLY A 244 -3.20 -9.13 5.45
C GLY A 244 -2.09 -8.83 4.43
N GLY A 245 -1.39 -7.71 4.58
CA GLY A 245 -0.27 -7.33 3.71
C GLY A 245 0.91 -8.31 3.78
N LEU A 246 1.22 -8.83 4.98
CA LEU A 246 2.22 -9.90 5.13
C LEU A 246 1.76 -11.22 4.49
N ALA A 247 0.47 -11.54 4.58
CA ALA A 247 -0.14 -12.74 3.98
C ALA A 247 -0.20 -12.71 2.45
N SER A 248 -0.17 -11.52 1.84
CA SER A 248 -0.02 -11.37 0.38
C SER A 248 1.38 -11.72 -0.14
N GLY A 249 2.34 -11.98 0.75
CA GLY A 249 3.71 -12.36 0.41
C GLY A 249 4.06 -13.79 0.81
N LEU A 250 5.32 -14.16 0.60
CA LEU A 250 5.83 -15.49 0.92
C LEU A 250 6.14 -15.62 2.42
N LEU A 251 5.37 -16.42 3.13
CA LEU A 251 5.51 -16.63 4.58
C LEU A 251 6.11 -18.01 4.92
N PRO A 252 6.95 -18.11 5.96
CA PRO A 252 7.24 -19.39 6.60
C PRO A 252 5.94 -20.01 7.18
N PRO A 253 5.70 -21.33 7.01
CA PRO A 253 4.45 -21.98 7.44
C PRO A 253 4.06 -21.70 8.90
N ARG A 254 5.02 -21.82 9.82
CA ARG A 254 4.81 -21.54 11.26
C ARG A 254 4.44 -20.09 11.54
N THR A 255 5.02 -19.15 10.79
CA THR A 255 4.73 -17.72 10.91
C THR A 255 3.34 -17.41 10.37
N ALA A 256 2.98 -17.95 9.19
CA ALA A 256 1.63 -17.80 8.63
C ALA A 256 0.55 -18.30 9.60
N ALA A 257 0.75 -19.50 10.15
CA ALA A 257 -0.13 -20.08 11.15
C ALA A 257 -0.29 -19.18 12.38
N ALA A 258 0.81 -18.65 12.92
CA ALA A 258 0.79 -17.75 14.06
C ALA A 258 0.08 -16.43 13.74
N LEU A 259 0.30 -15.85 12.56
CA LEU A 259 -0.37 -14.63 12.10
C LEU A 259 -1.89 -14.79 12.04
N TYR A 260 -2.39 -15.92 11.52
CA TYR A 260 -3.84 -16.16 11.48
C TYR A 260 -4.44 -16.41 12.87
N ARG A 261 -3.71 -17.10 13.78
CA ARG A 261 -4.13 -17.24 15.18
C ARG A 261 -4.11 -15.91 15.94
N ALA A 262 -3.16 -15.03 15.63
CA ALA A 262 -3.10 -13.67 16.17
C ALA A 262 -4.28 -12.83 15.64
N ALA A 263 -4.58 -12.91 14.34
CA ALA A 263 -5.73 -12.23 13.74
C ALA A 263 -7.06 -12.63 14.39
N ALA A 264 -7.22 -13.90 14.80
CA ALA A 264 -8.42 -14.39 15.48
C ALA A 264 -8.68 -13.73 16.84
N ARG A 265 -7.67 -13.08 17.43
CA ARG A 265 -7.75 -12.37 18.71
C ARG A 265 -7.97 -10.86 18.54
N ILE A 266 -7.94 -10.35 17.31
CA ILE A 266 -8.19 -8.93 17.04
C ILE A 266 -9.69 -8.64 17.21
N PRO A 267 -10.06 -7.64 18.03
CA PRO A 267 -11.45 -7.25 18.18
C PRO A 267 -12.10 -6.82 16.85
N GLY A 268 -13.33 -7.29 16.62
CA GLY A 268 -14.13 -6.92 15.44
C GLY A 268 -13.88 -7.75 14.19
N VAL A 269 -13.02 -8.77 14.25
CA VAL A 269 -12.83 -9.73 13.16
C VAL A 269 -14.04 -10.65 13.04
N VAL A 270 -14.59 -10.76 11.83
CA VAL A 270 -15.79 -11.53 11.49
C VAL A 270 -15.59 -12.31 10.20
N THR A 271 -16.44 -13.31 9.95
CA THR A 271 -16.49 -14.01 8.66
C THR A 271 -17.10 -13.13 7.56
N ALA A 272 -16.66 -13.33 6.32
CA ALA A 272 -17.23 -12.74 5.11
C ALA A 272 -17.47 -13.85 4.07
N PRO A 273 -18.64 -14.52 4.09
CA PRO A 273 -18.86 -15.73 3.29
C PRO A 273 -18.92 -15.46 1.77
N ASP A 274 -19.28 -14.25 1.36
CA ASP A 274 -19.39 -13.84 -0.05
C ASP A 274 -18.18 -12.99 -0.49
N ALA A 275 -17.00 -13.28 0.07
CA ALA A 275 -15.82 -12.49 -0.22
C ALA A 275 -15.26 -12.82 -1.60
N HIS A 276 -14.81 -11.78 -2.29
CA HIS A 276 -14.16 -11.89 -3.59
C HIS A 276 -12.82 -11.16 -3.54
N ASP A 277 -11.81 -11.63 -4.23
CA ASP A 277 -10.53 -10.90 -4.33
C ASP A 277 -10.58 -9.82 -5.41
N GLY A 278 -9.44 -9.16 -5.69
CA GLY A 278 -9.34 -8.12 -6.71
C GLY A 278 -9.71 -8.55 -8.14
N LYS A 279 -9.63 -9.86 -8.44
CA LYS A 279 -10.02 -10.44 -9.74
C LYS A 279 -11.45 -10.98 -9.76
N GLY A 280 -12.17 -10.88 -8.65
CA GLY A 280 -13.51 -11.42 -8.50
C GLY A 280 -13.55 -12.92 -8.19
N ARG A 281 -12.41 -13.56 -7.87
CA ARG A 281 -12.40 -14.96 -7.44
C ARG A 281 -13.13 -15.08 -6.12
N THR A 282 -14.15 -15.93 -6.08
CA THR A 282 -14.94 -16.16 -4.87
C THR A 282 -14.16 -17.04 -3.92
N GLY A 283 -14.15 -16.68 -2.64
CA GLY A 283 -13.45 -17.44 -1.62
C GLY A 283 -14.08 -17.32 -0.25
N ILE A 284 -13.49 -18.02 0.70
CA ILE A 284 -13.87 -17.95 2.11
C ILE A 284 -13.24 -16.69 2.69
N GLY A 285 -14.05 -15.78 3.24
CA GLY A 285 -13.56 -14.49 3.69
C GLY A 285 -13.46 -14.29 5.20
N ILE A 286 -12.48 -13.47 5.59
CA ILE A 286 -12.32 -12.88 6.92
C ILE A 286 -12.31 -11.36 6.76
N ALA A 287 -12.99 -10.64 7.64
CA ALA A 287 -13.10 -9.19 7.52
C ALA A 287 -13.04 -8.47 8.85
N ARG A 288 -12.64 -7.21 8.79
CA ARG A 288 -12.75 -6.25 9.89
C ARG A 288 -13.24 -4.91 9.35
N GLU A 289 -14.13 -4.28 10.09
CA GLU A 289 -14.62 -2.93 9.81
C GLU A 289 -14.01 -1.93 10.78
N ASP A 290 -13.42 -0.87 10.23
CA ASP A 290 -13.12 0.35 10.95
C ASP A 290 -14.31 1.30 10.85
N LYS A 291 -15.10 1.37 11.92
CA LYS A 291 -16.28 2.24 11.99
C LYS A 291 -15.94 3.72 11.91
N LYS A 292 -14.70 4.13 12.27
CA LYS A 292 -14.29 5.53 12.27
C LYS A 292 -14.05 6.02 10.85
N TYR A 293 -13.33 5.24 10.05
CA TYR A 293 -13.19 5.51 8.62
C TYR A 293 -14.38 5.04 7.78
N ALA A 294 -15.28 4.23 8.36
CA ALA A 294 -16.33 3.54 7.63
C ALA A 294 -15.74 2.73 6.47
N GLU A 295 -14.71 1.96 6.78
CA GLU A 295 -14.00 1.10 5.84
C GLU A 295 -14.06 -0.33 6.31
N ARG A 296 -14.18 -1.25 5.36
CA ARG A 296 -14.13 -2.68 5.63
C ARG A 296 -13.08 -3.32 4.75
N SER A 297 -12.14 -3.99 5.41
CA SER A 297 -11.08 -4.76 4.77
C SER A 297 -11.42 -6.24 4.87
N GLU A 298 -11.34 -6.94 3.74
CA GLU A 298 -11.64 -8.37 3.60
C GLU A 298 -10.41 -9.10 3.06
N TRP A 299 -10.10 -10.25 3.63
CA TRP A 299 -9.15 -11.23 3.12
C TRP A 299 -9.93 -12.39 2.53
N VAL A 300 -9.40 -12.93 1.44
CA VAL A 300 -10.08 -13.95 0.65
C VAL A 300 -9.17 -15.16 0.57
N PHE A 301 -9.72 -16.34 0.86
CA PHE A 301 -9.00 -17.61 0.83
C PHE A 301 -9.67 -18.58 -0.15
N ASP A 302 -8.88 -19.42 -0.82
CA ASP A 302 -9.42 -20.49 -1.67
C ASP A 302 -10.00 -21.66 -0.84
N LYS A 303 -10.48 -22.69 -1.54
CA LYS A 303 -11.04 -23.90 -0.92
C LYS A 303 -10.02 -24.68 -0.07
N ASP A 304 -8.73 -24.54 -0.38
CA ASP A 304 -7.62 -25.17 0.35
C ASP A 304 -7.06 -24.22 1.43
N LEU A 305 -7.76 -23.10 1.69
CA LEU A 305 -7.43 -22.07 2.66
C LEU A 305 -6.12 -21.31 2.37
N ARG A 306 -5.70 -21.25 1.10
CA ARG A 306 -4.59 -20.39 0.67
C ARG A 306 -5.08 -18.96 0.42
N PHE A 307 -4.27 -17.98 0.80
CA PHE A 307 -4.59 -16.57 0.63
C PHE A 307 -4.62 -16.18 -0.85
N LEU A 308 -5.75 -15.63 -1.31
CA LEU A 308 -5.95 -15.18 -2.69
C LEU A 308 -5.74 -13.68 -2.85
N GLY A 309 -6.01 -12.90 -1.82
CA GLY A 309 -5.98 -11.45 -1.92
C GLY A 309 -6.84 -10.77 -0.88
N SER A 310 -7.04 -9.48 -1.10
CA SER A 310 -7.80 -8.62 -0.21
C SER A 310 -8.56 -7.53 -0.94
N ARG A 311 -9.54 -6.93 -0.26
CA ARG A 311 -10.28 -5.76 -0.73
C ARG A 311 -10.60 -4.84 0.44
N THR A 312 -10.63 -3.54 0.18
CA THR A 312 -11.09 -2.52 1.11
C THR A 312 -12.12 -1.63 0.44
N TYR A 313 -13.25 -1.40 1.10
CA TYR A 313 -14.34 -0.59 0.57
C TYR A 313 -15.07 0.18 1.66
N LEU A 314 -15.76 1.25 1.26
CA LEU A 314 -16.55 2.08 2.17
C LEU A 314 -17.82 1.34 2.66
N THR A 315 -18.08 1.38 3.96
CA THR A 315 -19.30 0.84 4.59
C THR A 315 -20.40 1.88 4.76
N GLN A 316 -20.08 3.17 4.57
CA GLN A 316 -21.01 4.31 4.64
C GLN A 316 -20.65 5.36 3.59
N ASP A 317 -21.56 6.29 3.35
CA ASP A 317 -21.27 7.46 2.52
C ASP A 317 -20.25 8.36 3.20
N LYS A 318 -19.23 8.78 2.45
CA LYS A 318 -18.17 9.69 2.86
C LYS A 318 -17.96 10.76 1.79
N PRO A 319 -17.25 11.86 2.09
CA PRO A 319 -16.91 12.85 1.07
C PRO A 319 -16.25 12.24 -0.16
N VAL A 320 -15.40 11.22 0.03
CA VAL A 320 -14.65 10.57 -1.05
C VAL A 320 -15.50 9.59 -1.88
N GLY A 321 -16.58 9.02 -1.36
CA GLY A 321 -17.34 7.99 -2.07
C GLY A 321 -18.63 7.56 -1.36
N ARG A 322 -19.46 6.77 -2.04
CA ARG A 322 -20.67 6.19 -1.43
C ARG A 322 -20.35 4.87 -0.76
N LYS A 323 -21.27 4.39 0.08
CA LYS A 323 -21.23 3.01 0.58
C LYS A 323 -21.03 2.04 -0.59
N GLY A 324 -20.10 1.11 -0.43
CA GLY A 324 -19.71 0.11 -1.42
C GLY A 324 -18.64 0.57 -2.43
N THR A 325 -18.20 1.82 -2.38
CA THR A 325 -17.06 2.27 -3.19
C THR A 325 -15.81 1.48 -2.81
N LEU A 326 -15.22 0.80 -3.79
CA LEU A 326 -13.94 0.11 -3.67
C LEU A 326 -12.82 1.15 -3.53
N LEU A 327 -11.97 0.97 -2.53
CA LEU A 327 -10.81 1.81 -2.25
C LEU A 327 -9.51 1.12 -2.65
N ALA A 328 -9.39 -0.17 -2.35
CA ALA A 328 -8.23 -0.98 -2.71
C ALA A 328 -8.63 -2.43 -2.96
N SER A 329 -7.90 -3.11 -3.82
CA SER A 329 -7.95 -4.56 -3.96
C SER A 329 -6.65 -5.13 -4.48
N THR A 330 -6.34 -6.33 -4.01
CA THR A 330 -5.20 -7.14 -4.45
C THR A 330 -5.69 -8.55 -4.77
N ALA A 331 -5.14 -9.14 -5.82
CA ALA A 331 -5.22 -10.55 -6.12
C ALA A 331 -3.81 -11.10 -6.30
N VAL A 332 -3.37 -12.00 -5.42
CA VAL A 332 -2.10 -12.71 -5.56
C VAL A 332 -2.25 -13.73 -6.68
N LEU A 333 -1.33 -13.67 -7.64
CA LEU A 333 -1.31 -14.53 -8.82
C LEU A 333 -0.23 -15.59 -8.74
N ALA A 334 0.92 -15.23 -8.17
CA ALA A 334 2.04 -16.14 -8.08
C ALA A 334 3.05 -15.70 -7.02
N MET A 335 3.78 -16.66 -6.45
CA MET A 335 4.88 -16.38 -5.53
C MET A 335 6.05 -17.32 -5.79
N GLY A 336 7.26 -16.91 -5.40
CA GLY A 336 8.43 -17.78 -5.49
C GLY A 336 9.71 -17.13 -4.97
N VAL A 337 10.84 -17.78 -5.23
CA VAL A 337 12.17 -17.30 -4.83
C VAL A 337 13.03 -17.17 -6.08
N ALA A 338 13.55 -15.97 -6.33
CA ALA A 338 14.39 -15.67 -7.48
C ALA A 338 15.84 -15.43 -7.05
N ASP A 339 16.79 -15.93 -7.85
CA ASP A 339 18.22 -15.69 -7.63
C ASP A 339 18.65 -14.28 -8.04
N LYS A 340 17.86 -13.59 -8.86
CA LYS A 340 18.15 -12.23 -9.33
C LYS A 340 16.88 -11.41 -9.43
N ALA A 341 16.94 -10.15 -9.00
CA ALA A 341 15.87 -9.19 -9.24
C ALA A 341 15.58 -9.05 -10.74
N GLY A 342 14.29 -8.98 -11.09
CA GLY A 342 13.81 -8.83 -12.47
C GLY A 342 13.78 -10.12 -13.28
N VAL A 343 14.30 -11.22 -12.74
CA VAL A 343 14.22 -12.56 -13.32
C VAL A 343 13.16 -13.35 -12.57
N ARG A 344 12.21 -13.95 -13.28
CA ARG A 344 11.19 -14.79 -12.64
C ARG A 344 11.84 -16.03 -12.02
N PRO A 345 11.34 -16.53 -10.88
CA PRO A 345 11.76 -17.81 -10.32
C PRO A 345 11.65 -18.95 -11.34
N ALA A 346 12.52 -19.95 -11.23
CA ALA A 346 12.38 -21.19 -11.99
C ALA A 346 11.20 -22.04 -11.48
N GLU A 347 11.02 -22.09 -10.16
CA GLU A 347 9.84 -22.65 -9.49
C GLU A 347 8.94 -21.52 -9.02
N VAL A 348 7.70 -21.51 -9.50
CA VAL A 348 6.67 -20.54 -9.11
C VAL A 348 5.48 -21.32 -8.55
N THR A 349 4.94 -20.86 -7.42
CA THR A 349 3.66 -21.32 -6.91
C THR A 349 2.56 -20.43 -7.47
N ASP A 350 1.84 -20.94 -8.47
CA ASP A 350 0.68 -20.23 -9.02
C ASP A 350 -0.49 -20.26 -8.03
N VAL A 351 -1.13 -19.10 -7.89
CA VAL A 351 -2.32 -18.92 -7.07
C VAL A 351 -3.48 -18.76 -8.03
N THR A 352 -4.09 -19.89 -8.43
CA THR A 352 -5.15 -19.90 -9.45
C THR A 352 -6.54 -19.69 -8.86
N GLY A 353 -6.75 -20.05 -7.59
CA GLY A 353 -8.06 -19.99 -6.92
C GLY A 353 -8.87 -21.28 -6.99
N ASP A 354 -8.48 -22.21 -7.87
CA ASP A 354 -9.22 -23.47 -8.09
C ASP A 354 -8.69 -24.63 -7.24
N GLY A 355 -7.71 -24.37 -6.37
CA GLY A 355 -6.93 -25.36 -5.63
C GLY A 355 -6.14 -26.25 -6.58
N GLY A 356 -4.83 -26.03 -6.63
CA GLY A 356 -3.92 -26.61 -7.62
C GLY A 356 -4.25 -28.06 -8.01
N ALA A 357 -4.72 -28.23 -9.24
CA ALA A 357 -4.44 -29.44 -10.00
C ALA A 357 -3.12 -29.17 -10.73
N GLU A 358 -2.01 -29.57 -10.12
CA GLU A 358 -0.82 -29.89 -10.92
C GLU A 358 -1.19 -31.15 -11.72
N GLU A 359 -1.41 -30.99 -13.03
CA GLU A 359 -1.24 -32.13 -13.95
C GLU A 359 0.26 -32.36 -14.14
N SER A 360 0.64 -33.62 -13.92
CA SER A 360 1.99 -34.19 -13.82
C SER A 360 2.90 -34.00 -15.03
#